data_AF-A0A5J4TLV6-F1
#
_entry.id   AF-A0A5J4TLV6-F1
#
_cell.length_a   1.000
_cell.length_b   1.000
_cell.length_c   1.000
_cell.angle_alpha   90.00
_cell.angle_beta   90.00
_cell.angle_gamma   90.00
#
_symmetry.space_group_name_H-M   'P 1'
#
loop_
_entity.id
_entity.type
_entity.pdbx_description
1 polymer ?
#
loop_
_entity_poly.entity_id
_entity_poly.type
_entity_poly.pdbx_seq_one_letter_code
_entity_poly.pdbx_strand_id
1 'polypeptide(L)'
;MPKWDFQAESQLYLAFEFQNNQYTYRAMPFGTKHSSIYFATAMEPIMQQIRMKLDIRIINYVDGILFIHQNKEYLKNMTLKNCQTELNQTVIFLGCEWNLSNATVETKSKKQLLLIYDLFNMRRWINTGTEIIVKQAAKLIAQQNYLRLQFQEASLFLNTMDHQKAQSARLRGWNTMMIMNKTAIPNLNWWIARLRASIPAQLIQIPPQMTMTTDAAPSGWGLNIRERIGNNTNCSWNLE
;
A
#
# COMPACT_ATOMS: atom_id res chain seq x y z
N MET A 1 -11.64 16.87 25.37
CA MET A 1 -11.59 15.60 24.61
C MET A 1 -12.58 15.70 23.47
N PRO A 2 -12.23 15.31 22.23
CA PRO A 2 -13.21 15.22 21.15
C PRO A 2 -14.23 14.14 21.51
N LYS A 3 -15.52 14.43 21.38
CA LYS A 3 -16.58 13.44 21.49
C LYS A 3 -16.50 12.53 20.26
N TRP A 4 -16.24 11.25 20.49
CA TRP A 4 -16.25 10.19 19.47
C TRP A 4 -17.67 9.67 19.22
N ASP A 5 -18.67 10.52 19.46
CA ASP A 5 -20.07 10.13 19.43
C ASP A 5 -20.52 10.00 17.97
N PHE A 6 -20.95 8.80 17.62
CA PHE A 6 -21.51 8.47 16.31
C PHE A 6 -22.92 9.06 16.19
N GLN A 7 -23.28 9.59 15.01
CA GLN A 7 -24.61 10.17 14.78
C GLN A 7 -25.69 9.12 15.08
N ALA A 8 -26.64 9.46 15.96
CA ALA A 8 -27.64 8.53 16.50
C ALA A 8 -28.44 7.80 15.40
N GLU A 9 -28.67 8.48 14.27
CA GLU A 9 -29.39 7.95 13.12
C GLU A 9 -28.70 6.77 12.44
N SER A 10 -27.37 6.68 12.53
CA SER A 10 -26.59 5.60 11.90
C SER A 10 -26.49 4.36 12.79
N GLN A 11 -26.85 4.44 14.08
CA GLN A 11 -26.79 3.31 15.01
C GLN A 11 -27.80 2.20 14.66
N LEU A 12 -28.94 2.56 14.05
CA LEU A 12 -29.98 1.62 13.63
C LEU A 12 -29.47 0.58 12.61
N TYR A 13 -28.46 0.93 11.82
CA TYR A 13 -27.85 0.04 10.81
C TYR A 13 -26.70 -0.82 11.36
N LEU A 14 -26.37 -0.68 12.65
CA LEU A 14 -25.25 -1.34 13.31
C LEU A 14 -25.71 -2.27 14.45
N ALA A 15 -26.96 -2.75 14.39
CA ALA A 15 -27.46 -3.73 15.34
C ALA A 15 -27.03 -5.15 14.94
N PHE A 16 -26.77 -6.00 15.94
CA PHE A 16 -26.51 -7.43 15.74
C PHE A 16 -27.11 -8.25 16.89
N GLU A 17 -27.39 -9.53 16.63
CA GLU A 17 -27.93 -10.45 17.62
C GLU A 17 -26.83 -11.38 18.14
N PHE A 18 -26.79 -11.59 19.46
CA PHE A 18 -25.94 -12.59 20.08
C PHE A 18 -26.64 -13.19 21.30
N GLN A 19 -26.72 -14.53 21.37
CA GLN A 19 -27.40 -15.25 22.46
C GLN A 19 -28.82 -14.71 22.74
N ASN A 20 -29.64 -14.56 21.69
CA ASN A 20 -31.01 -14.02 21.74
C ASN A 20 -31.13 -12.59 22.31
N ASN A 21 -30.03 -11.85 22.42
CA ASN A 21 -30.02 -10.46 22.83
C ASN A 21 -29.61 -9.58 21.64
N GLN A 22 -30.29 -8.44 21.49
CA GLN A 22 -29.96 -7.45 20.48
C GLN A 22 -28.97 -6.43 21.05
N TYR A 23 -27.86 -6.26 20.35
CA TYR A 23 -26.83 -5.29 20.68
C TYR A 23 -26.75 -4.25 19.56
N THR A 24 -26.32 -3.04 19.92
CA THR A 24 -26.04 -1.99 18.95
C THR A 24 -24.73 -1.33 19.31
N TYR A 25 -23.90 -1.07 18.31
CA TYR A 25 -22.63 -0.40 18.51
C TYR A 25 -22.86 1.06 18.96
N ARG A 26 -22.30 1.42 20.11
CA ARG A 26 -22.31 2.80 20.63
C ARG A 26 -21.24 3.70 19.99
N ALA A 27 -20.18 3.08 19.49
CA ALA A 27 -19.07 3.73 18.81
C ALA A 27 -18.81 3.01 17.48
N MET A 28 -17.95 3.58 16.64
CA MET A 28 -17.66 3.02 15.32
C MET A 28 -17.16 1.56 15.39
N PRO A 29 -17.88 0.59 14.79
CA PRO A 29 -17.43 -0.79 14.77
C PRO A 29 -16.24 -0.98 13.83
N PHE A 30 -15.35 -1.90 14.22
CA PHE A 30 -14.33 -2.42 13.33
C PHE A 30 -14.96 -3.21 12.18
N GLY A 31 -14.34 -3.14 11.00
CA GLY A 31 -14.75 -3.93 9.84
C GLY A 31 -15.83 -3.30 8.95
N THR A 32 -16.28 -2.08 9.26
CA THR A 32 -17.12 -1.33 8.31
C THR A 32 -16.27 -0.70 7.22
N LYS A 33 -16.85 -0.51 6.02
CA LYS A 33 -16.16 0.14 4.89
C LYS A 33 -15.57 1.51 5.25
N HIS A 34 -16.23 2.23 6.15
CA HIS A 34 -15.86 3.60 6.52
C HIS A 34 -15.01 3.69 7.79
N SER A 35 -14.92 2.64 8.61
CA SER A 35 -14.23 2.72 9.91
C SER A 35 -12.78 3.16 9.77
N SER A 36 -12.08 2.63 8.78
CA SER A 36 -10.67 2.94 8.55
C SER A 36 -10.44 4.40 8.14
N ILE A 37 -11.37 4.97 7.37
CA ILE A 37 -11.29 6.36 6.88
C ILE A 37 -11.49 7.33 8.05
N TYR A 38 -12.54 7.11 8.83
CA TYR A 38 -12.84 7.95 9.99
C TYR A 38 -11.75 7.84 11.05
N PHE A 39 -11.24 6.64 11.32
CA PHE A 39 -10.13 6.45 12.25
C PHE A 39 -8.88 7.21 11.78
N ALA A 40 -8.47 7.03 10.51
CA ALA A 40 -7.30 7.72 9.97
C ALA A 40 -7.44 9.25 10.04
N THR A 41 -8.60 9.79 9.64
CA THR A 41 -8.90 11.23 9.65
C THR A 41 -8.80 11.81 11.06
N ALA A 42 -9.33 11.09 12.06
CA ALA A 42 -9.34 11.59 13.42
C ALA A 42 -7.99 11.42 14.13
N MET A 43 -7.21 10.40 13.76
CA MET A 43 -5.85 10.20 14.28
C MET A 43 -4.82 11.14 13.64
N GLU A 44 -5.06 11.63 12.43
CA GLU A 44 -4.13 12.50 11.70
C GLU A 44 -3.64 13.71 12.50
N PRO A 45 -4.49 14.58 13.09
CA PRO A 45 -4.01 15.74 13.85
C PRO A 45 -3.24 15.32 15.11
N ILE A 46 -3.63 14.22 15.74
CA ILE A 46 -2.94 13.67 16.92
C ILE A 46 -1.53 13.22 16.51
N MET A 47 -1.42 12.47 15.42
CA MET A 47 -0.12 12.02 14.89
C MET A 47 0.76 13.18 14.46
N GLN A 48 0.20 14.23 13.86
CA GLN A 48 0.95 15.44 13.51
C GLN A 48 1.51 16.13 14.76
N GLN A 49 0.72 16.29 15.82
CA GLN A 49 1.21 16.88 17.07
C GLN A 49 2.31 16.03 17.71
N ILE A 50 2.18 14.70 17.70
CA ILE A 50 3.21 13.79 18.21
C ILE A 50 4.49 13.95 17.37
N ARG A 51 4.40 13.97 16.03
CA ARG A 51 5.56 14.19 15.14
C ARG A 51 6.23 15.55 15.34
N MET A 52 5.47 16.59 15.67
CA MET A 52 6.03 17.94 15.91
C MET A 52 6.71 18.07 17.28
N LYS A 53 6.17 17.39 18.30
CA LYS A 53 6.67 17.49 19.67
C LYS A 53 7.76 16.49 20.00
N LEU A 54 7.77 15.36 19.31
CA LEU A 54 8.64 14.22 19.58
C LEU A 54 9.47 13.97 18.34
N ASP A 55 10.79 13.90 18.52
CA ASP A 55 11.73 13.60 17.45
C ASP A 55 11.70 12.10 17.09
N ILE A 56 10.52 11.58 16.75
CA ILE A 56 10.26 10.17 16.48
C ILE A 56 9.67 10.02 15.07
N ARG A 57 10.14 9.01 14.34
CA ARG A 57 9.55 8.64 13.06
C ARG A 57 8.35 7.71 13.30
N ILE A 58 7.19 8.08 12.75
CA ILE A 58 5.93 7.36 12.96
C ILE A 58 5.34 6.91 11.64
N ILE A 59 5.10 5.61 11.52
CA ILE A 59 4.35 5.01 10.41
C ILE A 59 2.97 4.63 10.95
N ASN A 60 1.92 5.20 10.36
CA ASN A 60 0.53 4.97 10.75
C ASN A 60 -0.23 4.37 9.57
N TYR A 61 -0.94 3.27 9.80
CA TYR A 61 -1.82 2.64 8.82
C TYR A 61 -3.04 2.04 9.52
N VAL A 62 -4.17 2.72 9.41
CA VAL A 62 -5.45 2.32 10.02
C VAL A 62 -5.23 1.94 11.50
N ASP A 63 -5.31 0.67 11.85
CA ASP A 63 -5.22 0.11 13.19
C ASP A 63 -3.79 -0.18 13.65
N GLY A 64 -2.81 -0.12 12.75
CA GLY A 64 -1.39 -0.33 13.03
C GLY A 64 -0.59 0.96 13.12
N ILE A 65 0.13 1.16 14.23
CA ILE A 65 1.05 2.29 14.43
C ILE A 65 2.43 1.75 14.80
N LEU A 66 3.46 2.18 14.06
CA LEU A 66 4.85 1.84 14.31
C LEU A 66 5.64 3.11 14.64
N PHE A 67 6.24 3.12 15.83
CA PHE A 67 7.15 4.17 16.30
C PHE A 67 8.60 3.71 16.11
N ILE A 68 9.44 4.58 15.55
CA ILE A 68 10.84 4.29 15.25
C ILE A 68 11.71 5.41 15.83
N HIS A 69 12.67 5.05 16.67
CA HIS A 69 13.61 5.97 17.31
C HIS A 69 14.95 5.27 17.60
N GLN A 70 16.05 6.03 17.66
CA GLN A 70 17.39 5.48 17.93
C GLN A 70 17.58 5.09 19.40
N ASN A 71 17.05 5.90 20.33
CA ASN A 71 17.10 5.60 21.76
C ASN A 71 15.92 4.68 22.17
N LYS A 72 16.28 3.47 22.61
CA LYS A 72 15.36 2.44 23.07
C LYS A 72 14.66 2.78 24.40
N GLU A 73 15.34 3.38 25.35
CA GLU A 73 14.73 3.77 26.64
C GLU A 73 13.72 4.89 26.45
N TYR A 74 14.01 5.83 25.54
CA TYR A 74 13.09 6.89 25.16
C TYR A 74 11.76 6.32 24.61
N LEU A 75 11.81 5.30 23.75
CA LEU A 75 10.60 4.61 23.27
C LEU A 75 9.85 3.92 24.40
N LYS A 76 10.55 3.18 25.26
CA LYS A 76 9.92 2.45 26.38
C LYS A 76 9.15 3.36 27.33
N ASN A 77 9.72 4.51 27.66
CA ASN A 77 9.10 5.47 28.57
C ASN A 77 7.86 6.15 27.96
N MET A 78 7.76 6.15 26.63
CA MET A 78 6.70 6.82 25.89
C MET A 78 5.55 5.88 25.49
N THR A 79 5.83 4.58 25.31
CA THR A 79 4.83 3.59 24.90
C THR A 79 3.91 3.16 26.04
N LEU A 80 2.62 2.99 25.73
CA LEU A 80 1.63 2.41 26.64
C LEU A 80 1.92 0.91 26.86
N LYS A 81 1.53 0.37 28.02
CA LYS A 81 1.76 -1.03 28.46
C LYS A 81 1.31 -2.13 27.47
N ASN A 82 0.45 -1.80 26.50
CA ASN A 82 -0.10 -2.75 25.51
C ASN A 82 0.62 -2.71 24.15
N CYS A 83 1.65 -1.88 23.98
CA CYS A 83 2.48 -1.94 22.78
C CYS A 83 3.29 -3.25 22.80
N GLN A 84 3.26 -4.00 21.69
CA GLN A 84 4.27 -5.04 21.45
C GLN A 84 5.63 -4.34 21.33
N THR A 85 6.33 -4.19 22.45
CA THR A 85 7.73 -3.79 22.47
C THR A 85 8.57 -4.97 22.03
N GLU A 86 8.49 -5.33 20.75
CA GLU A 86 9.52 -6.15 20.13
C GLU A 86 10.76 -5.28 20.01
N LEU A 87 11.65 -5.41 20.99
CA LEU A 87 12.96 -4.73 21.05
C LEU A 87 13.95 -5.32 20.05
N ASN A 88 13.45 -5.89 18.96
CA ASN A 88 14.21 -6.56 17.95
C ASN A 88 14.47 -5.56 16.82
N GLN A 89 15.66 -5.67 16.23
CA GLN A 89 16.02 -4.93 15.02
C GLN A 89 15.11 -5.29 13.83
N THR A 90 14.25 -6.30 13.99
CA THR A 90 13.27 -6.75 13.01
C THR A 90 11.88 -6.77 13.63
N VAL A 91 10.91 -6.12 12.96
CA VAL A 91 9.49 -6.07 13.37
C VAL A 91 8.60 -6.49 12.20
N ILE A 92 7.52 -7.23 12.49
CA ILE A 92 6.50 -7.52 11.48
C ILE A 92 5.44 -6.43 11.52
N PHE A 93 5.37 -5.59 10.50
CA PHE A 93 4.39 -4.51 10.39
C PHE A 93 3.74 -4.53 9.00
N LEU A 94 2.42 -4.42 8.96
CA LEU A 94 1.61 -4.62 7.74
C LEU A 94 1.88 -5.95 7.03
N GLY A 95 2.30 -6.97 7.78
CA GLY A 95 2.65 -8.31 7.30
C GLY A 95 3.93 -8.38 6.44
N CYS A 96 4.71 -7.30 6.38
CA CYS A 96 6.08 -7.28 5.90
C CYS A 96 7.04 -7.32 7.08
N GLU A 97 8.27 -7.76 6.83
CA GLU A 97 9.35 -7.80 7.81
C GLU A 97 10.20 -6.53 7.64
N TRP A 98 10.33 -5.76 8.71
CA TRP A 98 11.01 -4.47 8.74
C TRP A 98 12.29 -4.63 9.52
N ASN A 99 13.43 -4.56 8.84
CA ASN A 99 14.73 -4.47 9.48
C ASN A 99 15.04 -2.99 9.77
N LEU A 100 14.87 -2.60 11.02
CA LEU A 100 15.06 -1.24 11.50
C LEU A 100 16.53 -0.82 11.54
N SER A 101 17.47 -1.77 11.70
CA SER A 101 18.92 -1.47 11.68
C SER A 101 19.40 -1.06 10.29
N ASN A 102 18.98 -1.80 9.28
CA ASN A 102 19.36 -1.54 7.88
C ASN A 102 18.37 -0.60 7.19
N ALA A 103 17.29 -0.20 7.90
CA ALA A 103 16.16 0.52 7.35
C ALA A 103 15.63 -0.13 6.06
N THR A 104 15.41 -1.45 6.08
CA THR A 104 14.88 -2.20 4.94
C THR A 104 13.54 -2.85 5.24
N VAL A 105 12.73 -3.06 4.20
CA VAL A 105 11.49 -3.83 4.27
C VAL A 105 11.48 -4.93 3.21
N GLU A 106 11.07 -6.12 3.63
CA GLU A 106 10.94 -7.27 2.75
C GLU A 106 9.71 -8.11 3.09
N THR A 107 9.19 -8.82 2.09
CA THR A 107 8.07 -9.73 2.28
C THR A 107 8.57 -11.10 2.70
N LYS A 108 7.89 -11.74 3.67
CA LYS A 108 8.25 -13.09 4.12
C LYS A 108 8.28 -14.12 2.98
N SER A 109 9.30 -14.99 3.05
CA SER A 109 9.56 -16.07 2.07
C SER A 109 8.34 -16.93 1.74
N LYS A 110 7.52 -17.35 2.72
CA LYS A 110 6.33 -18.19 2.45
C LYS A 110 5.28 -17.49 1.57
N LYS A 111 4.95 -16.23 1.85
CA LYS A 111 3.98 -15.45 1.05
C LYS A 111 4.53 -15.18 -0.35
N GLN A 112 5.83 -14.88 -0.43
CA GLN A 112 6.54 -14.65 -1.68
C GLN A 112 6.53 -15.88 -2.59
N LEU A 113 6.79 -17.08 -2.04
CA LEU A 113 6.72 -18.34 -2.79
C LEU A 113 5.33 -18.63 -3.35
N LEU A 114 4.28 -18.41 -2.53
CA LEU A 114 2.89 -18.58 -2.98
C LEU A 114 2.56 -17.62 -4.13
N LEU A 115 3.00 -16.36 -4.04
CA LEU A 115 2.76 -15.39 -5.10
C LEU A 115 3.52 -15.75 -6.39
N ILE A 116 4.77 -16.21 -6.27
CA ILE A 116 5.54 -16.71 -7.43
C ILE A 116 4.78 -17.85 -8.11
N TYR A 117 4.23 -18.79 -7.34
CA TYR A 117 3.42 -19.89 -7.86
C TYR A 117 2.15 -19.38 -8.58
N ASP A 118 1.40 -18.47 -7.98
CA ASP A 118 0.21 -17.87 -8.59
C ASP A 118 0.55 -17.14 -9.91
N LEU A 119 1.68 -16.44 -9.97
CA LEU A 119 2.17 -15.77 -11.19
C LEU A 119 2.57 -16.75 -12.30
N PHE A 120 3.19 -17.88 -11.93
CA PHE A 120 3.51 -18.93 -12.90
C PHE A 120 2.25 -19.57 -13.49
N ASN A 121 1.26 -19.85 -12.65
CA ASN A 121 -0.04 -20.36 -13.11
C ASN A 121 -0.72 -19.36 -14.03
N MET A 122 -0.73 -18.08 -13.66
CA MET A 122 -1.30 -17.02 -14.47
C MET A 122 -0.62 -16.92 -15.85
N ARG A 123 0.72 -16.93 -15.88
CA ARG A 123 1.49 -16.93 -17.13
C ARG A 123 1.18 -18.16 -17.99
N ARG A 124 1.06 -19.34 -17.37
CA ARG A 124 0.68 -20.59 -18.06
C ARG A 124 -0.71 -20.45 -18.69
N TRP A 125 -1.71 -19.99 -17.93
CA TRP A 125 -3.08 -19.82 -18.42
C TRP A 125 -3.16 -18.84 -19.58
N ILE A 126 -2.43 -17.72 -19.53
CA ILE A 126 -2.36 -16.77 -20.65
C ILE A 126 -1.76 -17.42 -21.91
N ASN A 127 -0.70 -18.22 -21.76
CA ASN A 127 -0.07 -18.91 -22.89
C ASN A 127 -0.98 -19.95 -23.54
N THR A 128 -1.75 -20.68 -22.73
CA THR A 128 -2.69 -21.71 -23.20
C THR A 128 -4.05 -21.14 -23.62
N GLY A 129 -4.28 -19.83 -23.44
CA GLY A 129 -5.59 -19.21 -23.70
C GLY A 129 -6.69 -19.68 -22.74
N THR A 130 -6.31 -20.14 -21.54
CA THR A 130 -7.25 -20.64 -20.53
C THR A 130 -8.07 -19.49 -19.97
N GLU A 131 -9.38 -19.69 -19.91
CA GLU A 131 -10.28 -18.75 -19.27
C GLU A 131 -10.16 -18.80 -17.75
N ILE A 132 -10.22 -17.65 -17.10
CA ILE A 132 -10.18 -17.52 -15.63
C ILE A 132 -11.33 -16.66 -15.14
N ILE A 133 -11.73 -16.82 -13.88
CA ILE A 133 -12.76 -15.96 -13.30
C ILE A 133 -12.17 -14.57 -13.05
N VAL A 134 -12.91 -13.50 -13.36
CA VAL A 134 -12.47 -12.11 -13.11
C VAL A 134 -12.03 -11.89 -11.65
N LYS A 135 -12.71 -12.50 -10.67
CA LYS A 135 -12.29 -12.53 -9.26
C LYS A 135 -10.91 -13.14 -9.01
N GLN A 136 -10.51 -14.17 -9.76
CA GLN A 136 -9.17 -14.76 -9.61
C GLN A 136 -8.10 -13.78 -10.08
N ALA A 137 -8.31 -13.09 -11.21
CA ALA A 137 -7.42 -12.02 -11.67
C ALA A 137 -7.35 -10.87 -10.64
N ALA A 138 -8.50 -10.46 -10.09
CA ALA A 138 -8.57 -9.43 -9.05
C ALA A 138 -7.80 -9.81 -7.79
N LYS A 139 -7.89 -11.07 -7.37
CA LYS A 139 -7.14 -11.61 -6.22
C LYS A 139 -5.62 -11.51 -6.45
N LEU A 140 -5.15 -11.91 -7.63
CA LEU A 140 -3.73 -11.82 -7.98
C LEU A 140 -3.23 -10.37 -7.99
N ILE A 141 -3.98 -9.46 -8.63
CA ILE A 141 -3.67 -8.03 -8.66
C ILE A 141 -3.63 -7.45 -7.24
N ALA A 142 -4.54 -7.86 -6.35
CA ALA A 142 -4.54 -7.45 -4.96
C ALA A 142 -3.29 -7.95 -4.20
N GLN A 143 -2.89 -9.20 -4.41
CA GLN A 143 -1.67 -9.75 -3.81
C GLN A 143 -0.40 -9.02 -4.30
N GLN A 144 -0.35 -8.60 -5.57
CA GLN A 144 0.76 -7.80 -6.08
C GLN A 144 0.74 -6.36 -5.56
N ASN A 145 -0.44 -5.76 -5.42
CA ASN A 145 -0.61 -4.42 -4.85
C ASN A 145 -0.08 -4.33 -3.42
N TYR A 146 -0.20 -5.41 -2.65
CA TYR A 146 0.37 -5.49 -1.31
C TYR A 146 1.91 -5.32 -1.29
N LEU A 147 2.60 -5.67 -2.37
CA LEU A 147 4.05 -5.58 -2.49
C LEU A 147 4.56 -4.20 -2.95
N ARG A 148 3.67 -3.23 -3.17
CA ARG A 148 4.05 -1.86 -3.54
C ARG A 148 4.96 -1.19 -2.50
N LEU A 149 4.90 -1.66 -1.25
CA LEU A 149 5.80 -1.20 -0.19
C LEU A 149 7.26 -1.61 -0.46
N GLN A 150 7.47 -2.78 -1.07
CA GLN A 150 8.80 -3.30 -1.40
C GLN A 150 9.26 -2.91 -2.81
N PHE A 151 8.34 -2.73 -3.76
CA PHE A 151 8.67 -2.40 -5.15
C PHE A 151 7.90 -1.15 -5.57
N GLN A 152 8.57 0.02 -5.60
CA GLN A 152 7.92 1.29 -5.92
C GLN A 152 7.38 1.31 -7.35
N GLU A 153 8.06 0.64 -8.29
CA GLU A 153 7.67 0.55 -9.70
C GLU A 153 6.54 -0.45 -9.95
N ALA A 154 6.12 -1.22 -8.93
CA ALA A 154 5.07 -2.24 -9.03
C ALA A 154 3.81 -1.74 -9.73
N SER A 155 3.41 -0.49 -9.47
CA SER A 155 2.21 0.11 -10.04
C SER A 155 2.22 0.12 -11.58
N LEU A 156 3.38 0.37 -12.18
CA LEU A 156 3.52 0.43 -13.64
C LEU A 156 3.22 -0.93 -14.29
N PHE A 157 3.62 -2.00 -13.62
CA PHE A 157 3.46 -3.37 -14.12
C PHE A 157 2.09 -3.98 -13.80
N LEU A 158 1.18 -3.26 -13.12
CA LEU A 158 -0.18 -3.72 -12.84
C LEU A 158 -1.23 -3.22 -13.83
N ASN A 159 -0.96 -2.07 -14.48
CA ASN A 159 -1.93 -1.37 -15.33
C ASN A 159 -2.58 -2.27 -16.40
N THR A 160 -1.78 -3.07 -17.10
CA THR A 160 -2.27 -3.94 -18.18
C THR A 160 -3.29 -4.97 -17.69
N MET A 161 -3.00 -5.65 -16.58
CA MET A 161 -3.90 -6.65 -16.02
C MET A 161 -5.11 -6.01 -15.35
N ASP A 162 -4.91 -4.88 -14.66
CA ASP A 162 -6.00 -4.17 -13.98
C ASP A 162 -7.01 -3.61 -14.98
N HIS A 163 -6.54 -3.01 -16.08
CA HIS A 163 -7.37 -2.53 -17.17
C HIS A 163 -8.22 -3.67 -17.77
N GLN A 164 -7.60 -4.80 -18.12
CA GLN A 164 -8.32 -5.94 -18.70
C GLN A 164 -9.34 -6.52 -17.73
N LYS A 165 -8.95 -6.74 -16.47
CA LYS A 165 -9.88 -7.18 -15.42
C LYS A 165 -11.03 -6.19 -15.25
N ALA A 166 -10.76 -4.88 -15.17
CA ALA A 166 -11.77 -3.85 -14.97
C ALA A 166 -12.77 -3.82 -16.13
N GLN A 167 -12.29 -3.94 -17.37
CA GLN A 167 -13.13 -4.02 -18.55
C GLN A 167 -14.04 -5.25 -18.51
N SER A 168 -13.50 -6.44 -18.19
CA SER A 168 -14.31 -7.66 -18.06
C SER A 168 -15.32 -7.57 -16.92
N ALA A 169 -14.91 -7.06 -15.75
CA ALA A 169 -15.80 -6.87 -14.60
C ALA A 169 -16.97 -5.93 -14.93
N ARG A 170 -16.69 -4.83 -15.66
CA ARG A 170 -17.71 -3.85 -16.06
C ARG A 170 -18.68 -4.40 -17.09
N LEU A 171 -18.20 -5.17 -18.06
CA LEU A 171 -19.01 -5.67 -19.17
C LEU A 171 -19.82 -6.91 -18.82
N ARG A 172 -19.28 -7.79 -17.98
CA ARG A 172 -19.84 -9.15 -17.75
C ARG A 172 -20.03 -9.49 -16.27
N GLY A 173 -19.40 -8.75 -15.36
CA GLY A 173 -19.50 -8.98 -13.91
C GLY A 173 -18.29 -9.70 -13.31
N TRP A 174 -18.31 -9.88 -11.99
CA TRP A 174 -17.15 -10.41 -11.23
C TRP A 174 -17.01 -11.94 -11.26
N ASN A 175 -18.11 -12.66 -11.44
CA ASN A 175 -18.13 -14.13 -11.46
C ASN A 175 -17.97 -14.71 -12.87
N THR A 176 -17.80 -13.86 -13.89
CA THR A 176 -17.67 -14.32 -15.27
C THR A 176 -16.25 -14.69 -15.62
N MET A 177 -16.14 -15.52 -16.65
CA MET A 177 -14.86 -15.92 -17.24
C MET A 177 -14.29 -14.80 -18.12
N MET A 178 -12.96 -14.67 -18.12
CA MET A 178 -12.18 -13.78 -18.96
C MET A 178 -10.94 -14.49 -19.47
N ILE A 179 -10.48 -14.10 -20.66
CA ILE A 179 -9.17 -14.49 -21.20
C ILE A 179 -8.25 -13.29 -21.02
N MET A 180 -7.15 -13.48 -20.30
CA MET A 180 -6.15 -12.43 -20.14
C MET A 180 -5.22 -12.40 -21.36
N ASN A 181 -5.03 -11.22 -21.92
CA ASN A 181 -4.24 -11.02 -23.14
C ASN A 181 -2.74 -11.26 -22.86
N LYS A 182 -2.04 -11.81 -23.87
CA LYS A 182 -0.58 -12.01 -23.88
C LYS A 182 0.22 -10.73 -23.61
N THR A 183 -0.37 -9.55 -23.80
CA THR A 183 0.25 -8.26 -23.40
C THR A 183 0.57 -8.17 -21.91
N ALA A 184 -0.03 -9.00 -21.04
CA ALA A 184 0.31 -9.08 -19.62
C ALA A 184 1.58 -9.91 -19.32
N ILE A 185 2.07 -10.72 -20.27
CA ILE A 185 3.22 -11.62 -20.07
C ILE A 185 4.51 -10.86 -19.68
N PRO A 186 4.90 -9.75 -20.34
CA PRO A 186 6.08 -9.00 -19.93
C PRO A 186 6.02 -8.54 -18.47
N ASN A 187 4.86 -8.05 -18.04
CA ASN A 187 4.66 -7.61 -16.66
C ASN A 187 4.78 -8.78 -15.67
N LEU A 188 4.17 -9.93 -15.99
CA LEU A 188 4.30 -11.14 -15.17
C LEU A 188 5.75 -11.61 -15.06
N ASN A 189 6.51 -11.57 -16.16
CA ASN A 189 7.93 -11.94 -16.14
C ASN A 189 8.75 -10.99 -15.27
N TRP A 190 8.47 -9.68 -15.34
CA TRP A 190 9.10 -8.69 -14.47
C TRP A 190 8.82 -8.99 -12.99
N TRP A 191 7.56 -9.27 -12.64
CA TRP A 191 7.17 -9.64 -11.28
C TRP A 191 7.88 -10.90 -10.79
N ILE A 192 7.93 -11.95 -11.61
CA ILE A 192 8.63 -13.20 -11.26
C ILE A 192 10.12 -12.95 -11.04
N ALA A 193 10.77 -12.15 -11.89
CA ALA A 193 12.18 -11.83 -11.76
C ALA A 193 12.46 -11.03 -10.46
N ARG A 194 11.66 -9.99 -10.18
CA ARG A 194 11.79 -9.18 -8.96
C ARG A 194 11.58 -9.99 -7.69
N LEU A 195 10.56 -10.84 -7.68
CA LEU A 195 10.29 -11.72 -6.54
C LEU A 195 11.37 -12.78 -6.35
N ARG A 196 12.03 -13.26 -7.41
CA ARG A 196 13.15 -14.20 -7.25
C ARG A 196 14.42 -13.53 -6.72
N ALA A 197 14.64 -12.28 -7.09
CA ALA A 197 15.79 -11.51 -6.62
C ALA A 197 15.70 -11.18 -5.12
N SER A 198 14.48 -11.17 -4.54
CA SER A 198 14.23 -10.92 -3.11
C SER A 198 14.93 -9.67 -2.58
N ILE A 199 15.05 -8.63 -3.42
CA ILE A 199 15.77 -7.41 -3.04
C ILE A 199 14.91 -6.64 -2.03
N PRO A 200 15.42 -6.32 -0.83
CA PRO A 200 14.70 -5.49 0.14
C PRO A 200 14.54 -4.06 -0.38
N ALA A 201 13.44 -3.40 -0.03
CA ALA A 201 13.32 -1.96 -0.23
C ALA A 201 14.06 -1.22 0.86
N GLN A 202 14.85 -0.21 0.49
CA GLN A 202 15.41 0.75 1.45
C GLN A 202 14.35 1.80 1.82
N LEU A 203 14.22 2.09 3.12
CA LEU A 203 13.26 3.03 3.71
C LEU A 203 13.83 4.43 3.90
N ILE A 204 15.13 4.59 3.62
CA ILE A 204 15.81 5.88 3.58
C ILE A 204 15.42 6.52 2.25
N GLN A 205 14.62 7.58 2.29
CA GLN A 205 14.49 8.44 1.12
C GLN A 205 15.84 9.11 0.90
N ILE A 206 16.51 8.73 -0.18
CA ILE A 206 17.64 9.52 -0.68
C ILE A 206 17.03 10.89 -1.01
N PRO A 207 17.49 11.99 -0.40
CA PRO A 207 16.99 13.31 -0.74
C PRO A 207 17.14 13.50 -2.25
N PRO A 208 16.08 13.92 -2.97
CA PRO A 208 16.16 14.09 -4.40
C PRO A 208 17.29 15.07 -4.71
N GLN A 209 18.28 14.60 -5.48
CA GLN A 209 19.39 15.44 -5.93
C GLN A 209 18.88 16.47 -6.96
N MET A 210 17.79 16.12 -7.64
CA MET A 210 17.20 16.90 -8.73
C MET A 210 15.67 16.81 -8.66
N THR A 211 14.99 17.94 -8.89
CA THR A 211 13.52 18.02 -8.99
C THR A 211 13.14 18.29 -10.44
N MET A 212 12.32 17.42 -11.01
CA MET A 212 11.79 17.57 -12.36
C MET A 212 10.30 17.92 -12.26
N THR A 213 9.91 19.06 -12.80
CA THR A 213 8.52 19.51 -12.91
C THR A 213 8.13 19.52 -14.37
N THR A 214 7.03 18.82 -14.70
CA THR A 214 6.46 18.83 -16.05
C THR A 214 5.12 19.55 -16.01
N ASP A 215 4.86 20.48 -16.91
CA ASP A 215 3.54 21.05 -17.13
C ASP A 215 2.99 20.65 -18.51
N ALA A 216 1.68 20.55 -18.60
CA ALA A 216 0.99 20.21 -19.84
C ALA A 216 0.12 21.41 -20.25
N ALA A 217 0.40 21.96 -21.43
CA ALA A 217 -0.39 23.02 -22.04
C ALA A 217 -0.92 22.55 -23.41
N PRO A 218 -1.96 23.19 -23.96
CA PRO A 218 -2.44 22.89 -25.32
C PRO A 218 -1.36 23.00 -26.41
N SER A 219 -0.31 23.79 -26.14
CA SER A 219 0.83 24.01 -27.04
C SER A 219 1.96 22.98 -26.90
N GLY A 220 1.89 22.05 -25.94
CA GLY A 220 2.92 21.04 -25.70
C GLY A 220 3.20 20.76 -24.22
N TRP A 221 4.21 19.93 -23.97
CA TRP A 221 4.67 19.58 -22.62
C TRP A 221 5.92 20.40 -22.29
N GLY A 222 5.91 21.14 -21.19
CA GLY A 222 7.09 21.81 -20.66
C GLY A 222 7.77 20.94 -19.61
N LEU A 223 9.09 21.06 -19.53
CA LEU A 223 9.94 20.37 -18.56
C LEU A 223 10.87 21.39 -17.92
N ASN A 224 10.89 21.46 -16.59
CA ASN A 224 11.88 22.21 -15.84
C ASN A 224 12.59 21.26 -14.88
N ILE A 225 13.92 21.30 -14.88
CA ILE A 225 14.74 20.48 -14.02
C ILE A 225 15.57 21.40 -13.11
N ARG A 226 15.40 21.29 -11.80
CA ARG A 226 16.15 22.05 -10.79
C ARG A 226 17.08 21.13 -10.00
N GLU A 227 18.35 21.47 -9.96
CA GLU A 227 19.34 20.81 -9.11
C GLU A 227 19.41 21.48 -7.73
N ARG A 228 19.55 20.70 -6.66
CA ARG A 228 19.60 21.24 -5.28
C ARG A 228 20.87 22.04 -4.99
N ILE A 229 21.91 21.88 -5.82
CA ILE A 229 23.21 22.56 -5.70
C ILE A 229 23.31 23.65 -6.79
N GLY A 230 22.63 24.77 -6.56
CA GLY A 230 23.14 26.09 -6.95
C GLY A 230 23.17 26.53 -8.42
N ASN A 231 22.74 25.76 -9.41
CA ASN A 231 22.68 26.25 -10.80
C ASN A 231 21.33 25.97 -11.47
N ASN A 232 20.59 27.03 -11.79
CA ASN A 232 19.41 26.96 -12.65
C ASN A 232 19.87 26.80 -14.10
N THR A 233 19.73 25.61 -14.67
CA THR A 233 19.74 25.43 -16.13
C THR A 233 18.31 25.35 -16.61
N ASN A 234 17.78 26.46 -17.14
CA ASN A 234 16.53 26.44 -17.91
C ASN A 234 16.84 25.81 -19.27
N CYS A 235 16.61 24.51 -19.41
CA CYS A 235 16.63 23.85 -20.71
C CYS A 235 15.19 23.63 -21.17
N SER A 236 14.76 24.40 -22.18
CA SER A 236 13.54 24.17 -22.95
C SER A 236 13.92 23.31 -24.15
N TRP A 237 13.25 22.16 -24.31
CA TRP A 237 13.30 21.38 -25.54
C TRP A 237 11.87 21.25 -26.05
N ASN A 238 11.62 21.79 -27.24
CA ASN A 238 10.44 21.46 -28.03
C ASN A 238 10.82 20.24 -28.87
N LEU A 239 10.17 19.10 -28.62
CA LEU A 239 10.12 18.02 -29.60
C LEU A 239 8.98 18.38 -30.55
N GLU A 240 9.34 18.88 -31.73
CA GLU A 240 8.44 18.88 -32.90
C GLU A 240 8.13 17.45 -33.34
#